data_AF-A0A1J5KKS7-F1
#
_entry.id   AF-A0A1J5KKS7-F1
#
_cell.length_a   1.000
_cell.length_b   1.000
_cell.length_c   1.000
_cell.angle_alpha   90.00
_cell.angle_beta   90.00
_cell.angle_gamma   90.00
#
_symmetry.space_group_name_H-M   'P 1'
#
loop_
_entity.id
_entity.type
_entity.pdbx_description
1 polymer ?
#
loop_
_entity_poly.entity_id
_entity_poly.type
_entity_poly.pdbx_seq_one_letter_code
_entity_poly.pdbx_strand_id
1 'polypeptide(L)'
;MRIATTQAQVFTIGGFAPIISPDGEIILKLTTRGTCFPARADGYSTRSCFFQVRSFNNIANSVLIDYSDGTGWHEYNLVQNGSRTERIFRVNDSDDPTTITPSSSDIYVSPNDGLGGGEFGIHFYQDLQDPAKIDTVDHYYNQEREIFIKFQTPSKIQAISFQNVVLLGTFPSLARLRNLVILELEYLPLLSAFENEAVNTFLKIVSLSFIGSTATSVPIWIKNSPITYLNLSSYITLSDANHLENEIITPFKTTLNILSLNKCNLNYQLPESFGEIVNLNTFSCRSMPASENFKFPTDLSNLTDFKSLNISDSNNFPFSEVKRYIQDVPSTGKYLNIRNFGSTVTQVDFALDTDDYSVESFDASYGRWNNGTPPTCIGQMKALETLVMYGSYNYSVYSGRFNLLNWGDFSSATALREINFRWQQKMDLTFPTWLVNLTNLKIFDCHASFETQEKMDQFVDSVYDFITTNASITEGNSPFRIMHIKTYRSASPLNSFHPTGIYQEPTEYVQGSANGTPTTPLEKVWVLTHQYQHTWVLKP
;
A
#
# COMPACT_ATOMS: atom_id res chain seq x y z
N MET A 1 -6.85 71.74 17.51
CA MET A 1 -7.67 70.49 17.50
C MET A 1 -6.71 69.32 17.66
N ARG A 2 -6.52 68.83 18.88
CA ARG A 2 -5.68 67.66 19.20
C ARG A 2 -6.59 66.45 19.22
N ILE A 3 -6.40 65.51 18.29
CA ILE A 3 -7.11 64.24 18.32
C ILE A 3 -6.23 63.26 19.10
N ALA A 4 -6.75 62.82 20.25
CA ALA A 4 -6.18 61.75 21.04
C ALA A 4 -6.49 60.42 20.35
N THR A 5 -5.46 59.63 20.04
CA THR A 5 -5.60 58.23 19.69
C THR A 5 -5.47 57.40 20.96
N THR A 6 -6.58 56.82 21.39
CA THR A 6 -6.65 55.78 22.43
C THR A 6 -5.81 54.58 22.00
N GLN A 7 -4.79 54.23 22.79
CA GLN A 7 -4.14 52.93 22.75
C GLN A 7 -5.16 51.86 23.11
N ALA A 8 -5.59 51.07 22.12
CA ALA A 8 -6.16 49.76 22.41
C ALA A 8 -5.01 48.84 22.81
N GLN A 9 -4.98 48.42 24.07
CA GLN A 9 -4.14 47.33 24.53
C GLN A 9 -4.53 46.06 23.79
N VAL A 10 -3.65 45.57 22.93
CA VAL A 10 -3.79 44.27 22.28
C VAL A 10 -3.21 43.24 23.25
N PHE A 11 -4.08 42.38 23.80
CA PHE A 11 -3.67 41.18 24.51
C PHE A 11 -3.05 40.20 23.51
N THR A 12 -1.80 39.80 23.75
CA THR A 12 -1.14 38.70 23.05
C THR A 12 -1.59 37.36 23.62
N ILE A 13 -2.42 36.65 22.86
CA ILE A 13 -2.62 35.20 22.97
C ILE A 13 -2.18 34.60 21.63
N GLY A 14 -1.41 33.51 21.69
CA GLY A 14 -0.65 32.92 20.59
C GLY A 14 -1.29 33.03 19.19
N GLY A 15 -0.58 33.71 18.30
CA GLY A 15 -1.03 33.90 16.92
C GLY A 15 -0.07 34.83 16.18
N PHE A 16 0.96 34.27 15.55
CA PHE A 16 1.61 34.96 14.45
C PHE A 16 0.57 35.11 13.33
N ALA A 17 0.03 36.31 13.15
CA ALA A 17 -0.63 36.67 11.91
C ALA A 17 0.39 37.39 11.02
N PRO A 18 0.83 36.81 9.89
CA PRO A 18 1.33 37.60 8.80
C PRO A 18 0.15 37.87 7.84
N ILE A 19 -0.29 39.13 7.79
CA ILE A 19 -1.02 39.65 6.63
C ILE A 19 0.01 39.72 5.49
N ILE A 20 -0.01 38.72 4.60
CA ILE A 20 0.65 38.77 3.29
C ILE A 20 -0.37 38.30 2.27
N SER A 21 -0.52 39.08 1.20
CA SER A 21 -1.49 38.89 0.11
C SER A 21 -1.53 37.44 -0.40
N PRO A 22 -2.72 36.82 -0.60
CA PRO A 22 -2.88 35.46 -1.11
C PRO A 22 -2.27 35.20 -2.49
N ASP A 23 -1.95 36.26 -3.24
CA ASP A 23 -1.52 36.20 -4.65
C ASP A 23 -0.07 36.67 -4.85
N GLY A 24 0.77 36.64 -3.82
CA GLY A 24 2.21 36.84 -3.99
C GLY A 24 2.82 35.72 -4.84
N GLU A 25 3.66 36.06 -5.81
CA GLU A 25 4.34 35.09 -6.68
C GLU A 25 5.16 34.09 -5.84
N ILE A 26 4.93 32.79 -6.05
CA ILE A 26 5.69 31.69 -5.45
C ILE A 26 6.49 31.05 -6.57
N ILE A 27 7.80 31.09 -6.45
CA ILE A 27 8.73 30.43 -7.36
C ILE A 27 9.44 29.35 -6.58
N LEU A 28 9.20 28.10 -6.96
CA LEU A 28 9.91 26.93 -6.45
C LEU A 28 11.20 26.81 -7.24
N LYS A 29 12.34 26.98 -6.57
CA LYS A 29 13.65 26.72 -7.14
C LYS A 29 14.03 25.27 -6.83
N LEU A 30 14.27 24.48 -7.87
CA LEU A 30 14.65 23.07 -7.74
C LEU A 30 15.96 22.83 -8.49
N THR A 31 16.79 21.92 -7.99
CA THR A 31 17.99 21.46 -8.70
C THR A 31 17.75 20.05 -9.23
N THR A 32 18.09 19.82 -10.49
CA THR A 32 17.90 18.53 -11.18
C THR A 32 19.12 18.21 -12.08
N ARG A 33 19.08 17.06 -12.76
CA ARG A 33 20.06 16.59 -13.76
C ARG A 33 19.31 15.91 -14.91
N GLY A 34 20.05 15.40 -15.89
CA GLY A 34 19.49 14.79 -17.10
C GLY A 34 19.39 15.81 -18.24
N THR A 35 18.91 15.34 -19.39
CA THR A 35 18.66 16.19 -20.56
C THR A 35 17.23 16.72 -20.62
N CYS A 36 16.37 16.31 -19.67
CA CYS A 36 14.95 16.64 -19.66
C CYS A 36 14.40 16.77 -18.23
N PHE A 37 13.17 17.27 -18.07
CA PHE A 37 12.49 17.30 -16.77
C PHE A 37 11.00 16.88 -16.82
N PRO A 38 10.56 15.94 -15.97
CA PRO A 38 11.34 15.28 -14.92
C PRO A 38 12.35 14.25 -15.47
N ALA A 39 13.56 14.23 -14.92
CA ALA A 39 14.54 13.17 -15.16
C ALA A 39 14.41 12.07 -14.12
N ARG A 40 14.67 10.83 -14.52
CA ARG A 40 14.49 9.64 -13.69
C ARG A 40 15.67 9.39 -12.76
N ALA A 41 15.38 9.05 -11.49
CA ALA A 41 16.40 8.84 -10.47
C ALA A 41 17.08 7.46 -10.49
N ASP A 42 16.47 6.44 -11.11
CA ASP A 42 16.99 5.07 -11.12
C ASP A 42 17.05 4.42 -12.53
N GLY A 43 18.11 3.63 -12.77
CA GLY A 43 18.41 2.94 -14.04
C GLY A 43 17.45 1.85 -14.50
N TYR A 44 16.75 1.21 -13.56
CA TYR A 44 16.42 -0.21 -13.72
C TYR A 44 15.10 -0.66 -13.04
N SER A 45 14.19 0.27 -12.72
CA SER A 45 12.91 -0.07 -12.08
C SER A 45 11.71 0.06 -13.02
N THR A 46 10.70 -0.79 -12.89
CA THR A 46 9.43 -0.62 -13.61
C THR A 46 8.58 0.55 -13.08
N ARG A 47 9.17 1.47 -12.31
CA ARG A 47 8.45 2.53 -11.61
C ARG A 47 8.28 3.74 -12.51
N SER A 48 7.06 4.27 -12.57
CA SER A 48 6.79 5.54 -13.23
C SER A 48 7.59 6.67 -12.57
N CYS A 49 8.24 7.49 -13.40
CA CYS A 49 8.85 8.75 -13.00
C CYS A 49 7.88 9.87 -13.36
N PHE A 50 7.46 10.69 -12.39
CA PHE A 50 6.59 11.83 -12.69
C PHE A 50 6.68 12.99 -11.72
N PHE A 51 6.29 14.15 -12.24
CA PHE A 51 5.91 15.34 -11.49
C PHE A 51 4.43 15.64 -11.76
N GLN A 52 3.62 15.81 -10.71
CA GLN A 52 2.19 16.05 -10.81
C GLN A 52 1.78 17.25 -9.97
N VAL A 53 0.88 18.05 -10.53
CA VAL A 53 0.25 19.19 -9.86
C VAL A 53 -1.27 19.05 -10.01
N ARG A 54 -2.00 19.23 -8.90
CA ARG A 54 -3.47 19.29 -8.90
C ARG A 54 -3.96 20.62 -8.36
N SER A 55 -5.03 21.12 -8.96
CA SER A 55 -5.74 22.34 -8.57
C SER A 55 -7.19 22.00 -8.23
N PHE A 56 -7.91 22.95 -7.63
CA PHE A 56 -9.36 22.86 -7.48
C PHE A 56 -10.06 22.52 -8.80
N ASN A 57 -11.05 21.65 -8.69
CA ASN A 57 -11.84 21.18 -9.83
C ASN A 57 -12.51 22.32 -10.58
N ASN A 58 -12.49 22.24 -11.92
CA ASN A 58 -13.10 23.20 -12.83
C ASN A 58 -12.57 24.64 -12.67
N ILE A 59 -11.36 24.81 -12.14
CA ILE A 59 -10.68 26.10 -12.07
C ILE A 59 -9.51 26.09 -13.05
N ALA A 60 -9.56 26.98 -14.04
CA ALA A 60 -8.45 27.20 -14.96
C ALA A 60 -7.21 27.63 -14.18
N ASN A 61 -6.10 26.96 -14.41
CA ASN A 61 -4.82 27.23 -13.79
C ASN A 61 -3.71 26.67 -14.68
N SER A 62 -2.51 27.18 -14.55
CA SER A 62 -1.34 26.71 -15.30
C SER A 62 -0.15 26.56 -14.35
N VAL A 63 0.69 25.57 -14.65
CA VAL A 63 2.05 25.50 -14.11
C VAL A 63 2.98 26.12 -15.14
N LEU A 64 3.85 27.02 -14.70
CA LEU A 64 4.87 27.65 -15.52
C LEU A 64 6.23 27.16 -15.07
N ILE A 65 7.07 26.73 -16.00
CA ILE A 65 8.41 26.20 -15.72
C ILE A 65 9.43 26.97 -16.54
N ASP A 66 10.45 27.50 -15.89
CA ASP A 66 11.68 27.99 -16.53
C ASP A 66 12.78 26.95 -16.29
N TYR A 67 13.30 26.41 -17.39
CA TYR A 67 14.31 25.35 -17.39
C TYR A 67 15.74 25.89 -17.25
N SER A 68 15.90 27.20 -17.14
CA SER A 68 17.18 27.92 -17.05
C SER A 68 18.14 27.67 -18.23
N ASP A 69 17.60 27.31 -19.39
CA ASP A 69 18.36 27.04 -20.62
C ASP A 69 18.29 28.20 -21.64
N GLY A 70 17.73 29.34 -21.23
CA GLY A 70 17.56 30.53 -22.07
C GLY A 70 16.27 30.58 -22.88
N THR A 71 15.42 29.54 -22.81
CA THR A 71 14.12 29.51 -23.53
C THR A 71 13.00 30.26 -22.79
N GLY A 72 13.20 30.60 -21.51
CA GLY A 72 12.26 31.35 -20.69
C GLY A 72 11.17 30.47 -20.06
N TRP A 73 10.03 31.09 -19.74
CA TRP A 73 8.90 30.42 -19.08
C TRP A 73 8.03 29.66 -20.07
N HIS A 74 7.84 28.36 -19.82
CA HIS A 74 6.92 27.50 -20.55
C HIS A 74 5.64 27.29 -19.74
N GLU A 75 4.49 27.55 -20.37
CA GLU A 75 3.19 27.42 -19.72
C GLU A 75 2.53 26.08 -20.06
N TYR A 76 2.11 25.37 -19.01
CA TYR A 76 1.35 24.12 -19.12
C TYR A 76 0.03 24.26 -18.36
N ASN A 77 -1.06 24.41 -19.12
CA ASN A 77 -2.42 24.46 -18.57
C ASN A 77 -2.71 23.19 -17.76
N LEU A 78 -3.39 23.27 -16.63
CA LEU A 78 -3.98 22.10 -15.97
C LEU A 78 -5.28 21.74 -16.71
N VAL A 79 -5.57 20.45 -16.86
CA VAL A 79 -6.74 19.98 -17.61
C VAL A 79 -7.62 19.08 -16.75
N GLN A 80 -8.90 19.00 -17.14
CA GLN A 80 -9.87 18.18 -16.44
C GLN A 80 -9.64 16.70 -16.76
N ASN A 81 -9.37 15.91 -15.73
CA ASN A 81 -9.27 14.45 -15.77
C ASN A 81 -10.29 13.84 -14.79
N GLY A 82 -11.46 13.49 -15.31
CA GLY A 82 -12.58 13.01 -14.51
C GLY A 82 -13.02 14.05 -13.47
N SER A 83 -12.87 13.74 -12.19
CA SER A 83 -13.18 14.64 -11.07
C SER A 83 -11.98 15.45 -10.57
N ARG A 84 -10.91 15.58 -11.35
CA ARG A 84 -9.67 16.28 -10.98
C ARG A 84 -9.30 17.32 -12.03
N THR A 85 -8.73 18.45 -11.63
CA THR A 85 -8.04 19.37 -12.54
C THR A 85 -6.54 19.28 -12.28
N GLU A 86 -5.78 18.73 -13.22
CA GLU A 86 -4.38 18.37 -12.99
C GLU A 86 -3.50 18.44 -14.23
N ARG A 87 -2.19 18.42 -13.99
CA ARG A 87 -1.16 18.21 -15.01
C ARG A 87 -0.15 17.20 -14.48
N ILE A 88 0.18 16.20 -15.30
CA ILE A 88 1.14 15.16 -14.96
C ILE A 88 2.22 15.14 -16.04
N PHE A 89 3.48 15.35 -15.66
CA PHE A 89 4.65 15.15 -16.52
C PHE A 89 5.22 13.78 -16.18
N ARG A 90 5.15 12.82 -17.10
CA ARG A 90 5.53 11.42 -16.84
C ARG A 90 6.55 10.92 -17.86
N VAL A 91 7.58 10.26 -17.35
CA VAL A 91 8.49 9.40 -18.11
C VAL A 91 8.13 7.95 -17.80
N ASN A 92 7.81 7.17 -18.83
CA ASN A 92 7.50 5.74 -18.72
C ASN A 92 8.66 4.87 -19.22
N ASP A 93 8.75 3.67 -18.64
CA ASP A 93 9.77 2.65 -18.95
C ASP A 93 9.20 1.49 -19.80
N SER A 94 8.05 1.66 -20.46
CA SER A 94 7.55 0.53 -21.26
C SER A 94 8.42 0.37 -22.51
N ASP A 95 9.13 -0.76 -22.58
CA ASP A 95 9.73 -1.29 -23.82
C ASP A 95 8.68 -1.44 -24.96
N ASP A 96 7.38 -1.35 -24.64
CA ASP A 96 6.29 -1.37 -25.60
C ASP A 96 5.43 -0.08 -25.55
N PRO A 97 5.72 0.92 -26.41
CA PRO A 97 4.95 2.16 -26.49
C PRO A 97 3.48 1.97 -26.90
N THR A 98 3.08 0.77 -27.39
CA THR A 98 1.70 0.48 -27.80
C THR A 98 0.77 0.15 -26.62
N THR A 99 1.33 -0.09 -25.43
CA THR A 99 0.58 -0.46 -24.22
C THR A 99 0.12 0.74 -23.38
N ILE A 100 0.59 1.94 -23.69
CA ILE A 100 0.23 3.16 -22.95
C ILE A 100 -1.01 3.77 -23.62
N THR A 101 -2.15 3.73 -22.94
CA THR A 101 -3.31 4.56 -23.29
C THR A 101 -3.17 5.90 -22.57
N PRO A 102 -2.75 6.99 -23.24
CA PRO A 102 -2.54 8.28 -22.58
C PRO A 102 -3.86 8.85 -22.05
N SER A 103 -3.88 9.29 -20.79
CA SER A 103 -4.99 10.11 -20.29
C SER A 103 -4.80 11.56 -20.73
N SER A 104 -5.89 12.32 -20.92
CA SER A 104 -5.82 13.70 -21.42
C SER A 104 -5.01 14.67 -20.54
N SER A 105 -4.76 14.33 -19.27
CA SER A 105 -3.94 15.13 -18.34
C SER A 105 -2.46 14.83 -18.35
N ASP A 106 -2.08 13.69 -18.91
CA ASP A 106 -0.71 13.24 -18.92
C ASP A 106 0.06 13.82 -20.11
N ILE A 107 1.28 14.19 -19.82
CA ILE A 107 2.33 14.53 -20.77
C ILE A 107 3.36 13.40 -20.70
N TYR A 108 3.68 12.79 -21.85
CA TYR A 108 4.51 11.59 -21.94
C TYR A 108 5.76 11.81 -22.79
N VAL A 109 6.81 11.06 -22.47
CA VAL A 109 7.92 10.77 -23.39
C VAL A 109 8.26 9.29 -23.34
N SER A 110 8.47 8.69 -24.52
CA SER A 110 9.13 7.40 -24.68
C SER A 110 10.63 7.64 -24.88
N PRO A 111 11.53 6.88 -24.23
CA PRO A 111 12.97 6.97 -24.47
C PRO A 111 13.25 6.85 -25.98
N ASN A 112 14.00 7.79 -26.53
CA ASN A 112 14.38 7.76 -27.95
C ASN A 112 15.52 6.74 -28.13
N ASP A 113 15.16 5.48 -28.39
CA ASP A 113 16.07 4.39 -28.74
C ASP A 113 16.59 4.47 -30.19
N GLY A 114 16.39 5.60 -30.87
CA GLY A 114 16.86 5.85 -32.23
C GLY A 114 15.82 5.59 -33.31
N LEU A 115 14.56 5.32 -32.96
CA LEU A 115 13.48 5.05 -33.92
C LEU A 115 12.28 6.00 -33.82
N GLY A 116 12.51 7.26 -33.46
CA GLY A 116 11.61 8.37 -33.76
C GLY A 116 10.23 8.30 -33.09
N GLY A 117 10.10 8.93 -31.93
CA GLY A 117 8.82 9.32 -31.34
C GLY A 117 8.73 10.84 -31.27
N GLY A 118 7.86 11.43 -32.09
CA GLY A 118 7.57 12.87 -32.08
C GLY A 118 7.02 13.34 -30.74
N GLU A 119 7.33 14.59 -30.42
CA GLU A 119 7.01 15.38 -29.22
C GLU A 119 5.61 15.12 -28.61
N PHE A 120 5.47 15.29 -27.28
CA PHE A 120 4.92 16.53 -26.67
C PHE A 120 4.86 16.43 -25.14
N GLY A 121 5.74 17.20 -24.48
CA GLY A 121 5.41 17.92 -23.24
C GLY A 121 6.41 17.80 -22.08
N ILE A 122 7.42 16.94 -22.17
CA ILE A 122 8.63 17.09 -21.34
C ILE A 122 9.58 18.03 -22.09
N HIS A 123 10.21 18.94 -21.37
CA HIS A 123 11.17 19.87 -21.95
C HIS A 123 12.57 19.27 -22.00
N PHE A 124 13.26 19.49 -23.12
CA PHE A 124 14.68 19.18 -23.30
C PHE A 124 15.51 20.44 -23.15
N TYR A 125 16.57 20.35 -22.35
CA TYR A 125 17.47 21.49 -22.16
C TYR A 125 18.17 21.85 -23.47
N GLN A 126 18.04 23.11 -23.88
CA GLN A 126 18.62 23.62 -25.12
C GLN A 126 20.08 24.08 -24.98
N ASP A 127 20.58 24.16 -23.75
CA ASP A 127 21.91 24.65 -23.38
C ASP A 127 22.88 23.51 -22.95
N LEU A 128 22.68 22.29 -23.49
CA LEU A 128 23.55 21.14 -23.21
C LEU A 128 24.96 21.36 -23.78
N GLN A 129 26.00 20.94 -23.03
CA GLN A 129 27.39 21.01 -23.48
C GLN A 129 27.69 20.07 -24.65
N ASP A 130 27.00 18.94 -24.71
CA ASP A 130 27.08 17.98 -25.81
C ASP A 130 25.91 18.25 -26.78
N PRO A 131 26.17 18.84 -27.96
CA PRO A 131 25.10 19.12 -28.93
C PRO A 131 24.41 17.87 -29.44
N ALA A 132 25.05 16.69 -29.38
CA ALA A 132 24.43 15.42 -29.76
C ALA A 132 23.39 14.94 -28.75
N LYS A 133 23.30 15.59 -27.59
CA LYS A 133 22.34 15.30 -26.54
C LYS A 133 21.14 16.25 -26.55
N ILE A 134 21.20 17.34 -27.31
CA ILE A 134 20.07 18.25 -27.53
C ILE A 134 18.91 17.42 -28.11
N ASP A 135 17.72 17.55 -27.52
CA ASP A 135 16.51 16.81 -27.87
C ASP A 135 16.58 15.28 -27.70
N THR A 136 17.53 14.78 -26.91
CA THR A 136 17.60 13.35 -26.53
C THR A 136 17.18 13.15 -25.09
N VAL A 137 16.61 11.98 -24.76
CA VAL A 137 16.30 11.59 -23.37
C VAL A 137 17.52 10.86 -22.79
N ASP A 138 18.19 11.49 -21.83
CA ASP A 138 19.27 10.91 -21.06
C ASP A 138 19.07 11.31 -19.60
N HIS A 139 18.51 10.38 -18.82
CA HIS A 139 18.22 10.59 -17.40
C HIS A 139 19.48 10.70 -16.53
N TYR A 140 20.62 10.23 -17.03
CA TYR A 140 21.88 10.13 -16.29
C TYR A 140 22.90 11.18 -16.74
N TYR A 141 22.47 12.14 -17.57
CA TYR A 141 23.32 13.24 -17.97
C TYR A 141 23.70 14.06 -16.73
N ASN A 142 25.00 14.08 -16.40
CA ASN A 142 25.49 14.52 -15.10
C ASN A 142 25.41 16.02 -14.84
N GLN A 143 25.07 16.84 -15.85
CA GLN A 143 25.01 18.28 -15.69
C GLN A 143 23.86 18.68 -14.77
N GLU A 144 24.19 19.32 -13.65
CA GLU A 144 23.21 19.92 -12.74
C GLU A 144 22.64 21.20 -13.34
N ARG A 145 21.34 21.42 -13.11
CA ARG A 145 20.65 22.65 -13.50
C ARG A 145 19.65 23.07 -12.44
N GLU A 146 19.41 24.35 -12.41
CA GLU A 146 18.29 24.93 -11.67
C GLU A 146 17.07 24.99 -12.59
N ILE A 147 15.91 24.66 -12.07
CA ILE A 147 14.63 24.95 -12.73
C ILE A 147 13.77 25.75 -11.75
N PHE A 148 12.91 26.60 -12.31
CA PHE A 148 12.00 27.42 -11.56
C PHE A 148 10.57 27.05 -11.92
N ILE A 149 9.74 26.76 -10.92
CA ILE A 149 8.34 26.41 -11.12
C ILE A 149 7.47 27.44 -10.40
N LYS A 150 6.50 28.01 -11.10
CA LYS A 150 5.45 28.84 -10.50
C LYS A 150 4.08 28.45 -11.01
N PHE A 151 3.06 28.98 -10.37
CA PHE A 151 1.66 28.70 -10.71
C PHE A 151 0.96 30.00 -11.06
N GLN A 152 0.09 29.96 -12.06
CA GLN A 152 -0.70 31.13 -12.44
C GLN A 152 -1.61 31.57 -11.29
N THR A 153 -2.23 30.60 -10.61
CA THR A 153 -3.04 30.83 -9.41
C THR A 153 -2.56 29.92 -8.27
N PRO A 154 -1.49 30.29 -7.54
CA PRO A 154 -0.90 29.45 -6.50
C PRO A 154 -1.87 29.11 -5.36
N SER A 155 -2.78 30.03 -5.06
CA SER A 155 -3.85 29.84 -4.08
C SER A 155 -4.86 28.74 -4.47
N LYS A 156 -4.80 28.17 -5.67
CA LYS A 156 -5.70 27.08 -6.10
C LYS A 156 -5.04 25.70 -6.15
N ILE A 157 -3.73 25.63 -5.94
CA ILE A 157 -2.99 24.36 -5.92
C ILE A 157 -3.34 23.58 -4.66
N GLN A 158 -3.71 22.31 -4.84
CA GLN A 158 -4.16 21.39 -3.79
C GLN A 158 -3.21 20.21 -3.56
N ALA A 159 -2.49 19.77 -4.60
CA ALA A 159 -1.54 18.68 -4.49
C ALA A 159 -0.29 18.92 -5.34
N ILE A 160 0.86 18.53 -4.80
CA ILE A 160 2.13 18.44 -5.52
C ILE A 160 2.70 17.06 -5.22
N SER A 161 3.08 16.34 -6.27
CA SER A 161 3.64 14.99 -6.17
C SER A 161 4.87 14.84 -7.07
N PHE A 162 5.95 14.30 -6.51
CA PHE A 162 7.15 13.89 -7.22
C PHE A 162 7.43 12.42 -6.91
N GLN A 163 7.56 11.60 -7.94
CA GLN A 163 7.86 10.19 -7.79
C GLN A 163 9.02 9.79 -8.71
N ASN A 164 10.06 9.19 -8.14
CA ASN A 164 11.23 8.68 -8.86
C ASN A 164 11.95 9.73 -9.73
N VAL A 165 11.94 10.99 -9.28
CA VAL A 165 12.53 12.14 -9.99
C VAL A 165 13.91 12.47 -9.42
N VAL A 166 14.85 12.85 -10.29
CA VAL A 166 16.13 13.44 -9.87
C VAL A 166 15.89 14.85 -9.36
N LEU A 167 15.83 14.98 -8.03
CA LEU A 167 15.90 16.26 -7.33
C LEU A 167 17.12 16.26 -6.42
N LEU A 168 17.89 17.34 -6.44
CA LEU A 168 19.11 17.51 -5.67
C LEU A 168 18.97 18.66 -4.68
N GLY A 169 19.81 18.65 -3.65
CA GLY A 169 19.96 19.76 -2.73
C GLY A 169 18.75 19.93 -1.80
N THR A 170 18.33 21.17 -1.62
CA THR A 170 17.29 21.53 -0.65
C THR A 170 15.95 21.70 -1.35
N PHE A 171 14.93 21.00 -0.88
CA PHE A 171 13.55 21.18 -1.34
C PHE A 171 12.96 22.46 -0.73
N PRO A 172 12.37 23.35 -1.53
CA PRO A 172 11.85 24.62 -1.04
C PRO A 172 10.62 24.43 -0.14
N SER A 173 10.39 25.39 0.76
CA SER A 173 9.17 25.38 1.57
C SER A 173 7.95 25.65 0.70
N LEU A 174 6.92 24.82 0.85
CA LEU A 174 5.65 24.99 0.15
C LEU A 174 4.62 25.76 0.98
N ALA A 175 5.01 26.31 2.12
CA ALA A 175 4.07 26.91 3.07
C ALA A 175 3.29 28.12 2.54
N ARG A 176 3.81 28.75 1.48
CA ARG A 176 3.13 29.84 0.77
C ARG A 176 1.96 29.34 -0.09
N LEU A 177 1.90 28.05 -0.45
CA LEU A 177 0.77 27.42 -1.13
C LEU A 177 -0.34 27.11 -0.12
N ARG A 178 -1.13 28.13 0.24
CA ARG A 178 -2.11 28.06 1.35
C ARG A 178 -3.21 27.03 1.19
N ASN A 179 -3.49 26.55 -0.01
CA ASN A 179 -4.50 25.51 -0.23
C ASN A 179 -3.88 24.15 -0.56
N LEU A 180 -2.56 24.00 -0.42
CA LEU A 180 -1.89 22.73 -0.58
C LEU A 180 -2.26 21.80 0.59
N VAL A 181 -2.94 20.71 0.26
CA VAL A 181 -3.43 19.70 1.21
C VAL A 181 -2.60 18.42 1.11
N ILE A 182 -2.05 18.12 -0.06
CA ILE A 182 -1.33 16.88 -0.36
C ILE A 182 0.08 17.21 -0.84
N LEU A 183 1.06 16.61 -0.18
CA LEU A 183 2.45 16.59 -0.63
C LEU A 183 2.96 15.15 -0.66
N GLU A 184 3.43 14.72 -1.82
CA GLU A 184 4.00 13.39 -2.01
C GLU A 184 5.39 13.54 -2.63
N LEU A 185 6.41 13.11 -1.92
CA LEU A 185 7.80 13.10 -2.34
C LEU A 185 8.34 11.69 -2.12
N GLU A 186 8.41 10.92 -3.20
CA GLU A 186 8.68 9.49 -3.14
C GLU A 186 9.84 9.09 -4.06
N TYR A 187 10.77 8.30 -3.53
CA TYR A 187 11.93 7.79 -4.27
C TYR A 187 12.78 8.92 -4.86
N LEU A 188 13.21 9.86 -4.01
CA LEU A 188 14.06 10.99 -4.38
C LEU A 188 15.45 10.81 -3.74
N PRO A 189 16.28 9.85 -4.20
CA PRO A 189 17.49 9.41 -3.50
C PRO A 189 18.62 10.45 -3.46
N LEU A 190 18.50 11.55 -4.20
CA LEU A 190 19.51 12.62 -4.25
C LEU A 190 19.08 13.91 -3.52
N LEU A 191 17.83 13.97 -3.03
CA LEU A 191 17.33 15.12 -2.29
C LEU A 191 17.87 15.09 -0.86
N SER A 192 18.57 16.15 -0.43
CA SER A 192 19.36 16.10 0.81
C SER A 192 18.76 16.88 1.97
N ALA A 193 17.92 17.88 1.71
CA ALA A 193 17.39 18.75 2.77
C ALA A 193 16.03 19.36 2.40
N PHE A 194 15.42 20.03 3.37
CA PHE A 194 14.22 20.84 3.22
C PHE A 194 14.45 22.23 3.82
N GLU A 195 13.87 23.26 3.21
CA GLU A 195 13.78 24.56 3.86
C GLU A 195 12.86 24.47 5.10
N ASN A 196 13.32 25.04 6.21
CA ASN A 196 12.67 24.95 7.51
C ASN A 196 12.01 26.27 7.92
N GLU A 197 11.01 26.69 7.16
CA GLU A 197 10.20 27.85 7.52
C GLU A 197 9.25 27.55 8.68
N ALA A 198 9.18 28.43 9.68
CA ALA A 198 8.32 28.31 10.85
C ALA A 198 6.93 28.90 10.59
N VAL A 199 6.14 28.20 9.78
CA VAL A 199 4.86 28.70 9.25
C VAL A 199 3.81 27.61 9.28
N ASN A 200 2.57 27.99 9.57
CA ASN A 200 1.43 27.06 9.53
C ASN A 200 1.02 26.81 8.09
N THR A 201 0.70 25.56 7.78
CA THR A 201 0.15 25.15 6.48
C THR A 201 -1.12 24.34 6.65
N PHE A 202 -1.77 24.00 5.54
CA PHE A 202 -3.02 23.21 5.53
C PHE A 202 -2.81 21.79 5.00
N LEU A 203 -1.56 21.32 5.00
CA LEU A 203 -1.24 19.94 4.64
C LEU A 203 -1.98 18.98 5.57
N LYS A 204 -2.60 17.98 4.96
CA LYS A 204 -3.26 16.87 5.64
C LYS A 204 -2.63 15.53 5.30
N ILE A 205 -2.12 15.41 4.07
CA ILE A 205 -1.50 14.19 3.56
C ILE A 205 -0.08 14.52 3.17
N VAL A 206 0.88 13.92 3.87
CA VAL A 206 2.31 14.06 3.59
C VAL A 206 2.93 12.67 3.46
N SER A 207 3.55 12.41 2.32
CA SER A 207 4.40 11.25 2.08
C SER A 207 5.81 11.73 1.76
N LEU A 208 6.75 11.48 2.67
CA LEU A 208 8.18 11.65 2.49
C LEU A 208 8.82 10.26 2.54
N SER A 209 8.90 9.58 1.41
CA SER A 209 9.33 8.17 1.39
C SER A 209 10.52 7.92 0.48
N PHE A 210 11.53 7.19 1.00
CA PHE A 210 12.76 6.89 0.26
C PHE A 210 13.43 8.16 -0.32
N ILE A 211 13.58 9.18 0.52
CA ILE A 211 14.24 10.44 0.18
C ILE A 211 15.67 10.43 0.71
N GLY A 212 16.62 10.76 -0.17
CA GLY A 212 18.07 10.86 0.02
C GLY A 212 18.71 10.33 1.30
N SER A 213 19.55 11.15 1.93
CA SER A 213 20.21 10.81 3.19
C SER A 213 19.19 10.87 4.32
N THR A 214 19.24 9.89 5.23
CA THR A 214 18.26 9.79 6.31
C THR A 214 18.27 11.03 7.21
N ALA A 215 17.12 11.69 7.30
CA ALA A 215 16.91 12.86 8.14
C ALA A 215 16.78 12.50 9.62
N THR A 216 17.02 13.50 10.48
CA THR A 216 16.83 13.40 11.94
C THR A 216 15.74 14.35 12.44
N SER A 217 14.97 14.99 11.56
CA SER A 217 13.86 15.85 11.94
C SER A 217 12.84 15.96 10.82
N VAL A 218 11.58 16.19 11.20
CA VAL A 218 10.50 16.55 10.29
C VAL A 218 10.54 18.07 10.04
N PRO A 219 10.40 18.54 8.79
CA PRO A 219 10.40 19.96 8.49
C PRO A 219 9.36 20.75 9.30
N ILE A 220 9.73 21.95 9.78
CA ILE A 220 8.91 22.72 10.73
C ILE A 220 7.52 23.05 10.16
N TRP A 221 7.43 23.45 8.90
CA TRP A 221 6.14 23.73 8.24
C TRP A 221 5.25 22.49 8.14
N ILE A 222 5.82 21.29 8.07
CA ILE A 222 5.05 20.03 8.14
C ILE A 222 4.57 19.82 9.59
N LYS A 223 5.44 20.01 10.59
CA LYS A 223 5.07 19.92 12.02
C LYS A 223 3.94 20.89 12.42
N ASN A 224 3.87 22.04 11.77
CA ASN A 224 2.83 23.05 11.99
C ASN A 224 1.56 22.85 11.16
N SER A 225 1.35 21.64 10.61
CA SER A 225 0.22 21.33 9.74
C SER A 225 -0.74 20.33 10.40
N PRO A 226 -2.05 20.37 10.08
CA PRO A 226 -3.05 19.44 10.60
C PRO A 226 -2.99 18.08 9.89
N ILE A 227 -1.84 17.40 10.01
CA ILE A 227 -1.57 16.15 9.30
C ILE A 227 -2.49 15.03 9.79
N THR A 228 -3.22 14.43 8.87
CA THR A 228 -4.06 13.23 9.10
C THR A 228 -3.38 11.96 8.57
N TYR A 229 -2.57 12.07 7.52
CA TYR A 229 -1.76 10.99 6.96
C TYR A 229 -0.30 11.41 6.90
N LEU A 230 0.56 10.67 7.61
CA LEU A 230 2.00 10.90 7.64
C LEU A 230 2.75 9.62 7.26
N ASN A 231 3.44 9.64 6.14
CA ASN A 231 4.36 8.59 5.75
C ASN A 231 5.80 9.14 5.72
N LEU A 232 6.66 8.62 6.58
CA LEU A 232 8.09 8.98 6.65
C LEU A 232 9.00 7.79 6.35
N SER A 233 8.47 6.79 5.65
CA SER A 233 9.13 5.51 5.43
C SER A 233 10.49 5.68 4.75
N SER A 234 11.57 5.21 5.39
CA SER A 234 12.97 5.39 4.97
C SER A 234 13.45 6.83 4.87
N TYR A 235 12.69 7.82 5.33
CA TYR A 235 13.12 9.22 5.34
C TYR A 235 13.81 9.60 6.66
N ILE A 236 13.21 9.26 7.80
CA ILE A 236 13.70 9.66 9.13
C ILE A 236 14.26 8.47 9.93
N THR A 237 15.36 8.70 10.64
CA THR A 237 15.86 7.79 11.69
C THR A 237 15.39 8.30 13.03
N LEU A 238 14.52 7.54 13.69
CA LEU A 238 14.06 7.87 15.04
C LEU A 238 14.92 7.09 16.02
N SER A 239 15.85 7.76 16.69
CA SER A 239 16.88 7.14 17.53
C SER A 239 16.36 6.53 18.83
N ASP A 240 15.29 7.10 19.38
CA ASP A 240 14.76 6.79 20.70
C ASP A 240 13.32 7.31 20.88
N ALA A 241 12.72 7.01 22.03
CA ALA A 241 11.35 7.39 22.37
C ALA A 241 11.13 8.91 22.40
N ASN A 242 12.08 9.68 22.92
CA ASN A 242 11.98 11.15 23.01
C ASN A 242 12.02 11.76 21.60
N HIS A 243 12.82 11.20 20.71
CA HIS A 243 12.88 11.63 19.32
C HIS A 243 11.54 11.41 18.62
N LEU A 244 10.93 10.22 18.75
CA LEU A 244 9.58 9.96 18.24
C LEU A 244 8.54 10.91 18.85
N GLU A 245 8.62 11.16 20.15
CA GLU A 245 7.71 12.06 20.86
C GLU A 245 7.77 13.49 20.33
N ASN A 246 8.97 14.02 20.14
CA ASN A 246 9.19 15.40 19.70
C ASN A 246 8.89 15.62 18.22
N GLU A 247 9.25 14.66 17.36
CA GLU A 247 9.13 14.84 15.92
C GLU A 247 7.77 14.40 15.36
N ILE A 248 7.05 13.50 16.04
CA ILE A 248 5.82 12.90 15.51
C ILE A 248 4.64 13.08 16.47
N ILE A 249 4.76 12.64 17.71
CA ILE A 249 3.59 12.54 18.60
C ILE A 249 3.13 13.93 19.02
N THR A 250 4.01 14.74 19.59
CA THR A 250 3.67 16.09 20.07
C THR A 250 3.09 16.97 18.97
N PRO A 251 3.66 17.01 17.74
CA PRO A 251 3.09 17.81 16.65
C PRO A 251 1.74 17.32 16.15
N PHE A 252 1.49 16.00 16.13
CA PHE A 252 0.38 15.43 15.36
C PHE A 252 -0.68 14.66 16.17
N LYS A 253 -0.51 14.48 17.48
CA LYS A 253 -1.40 13.63 18.30
C LYS A 253 -2.90 13.96 18.20
N THR A 254 -3.25 15.21 17.92
CA THR A 254 -4.66 15.64 17.80
C THR A 254 -5.26 15.42 16.42
N THR A 255 -4.45 15.21 15.38
CA THR A 255 -4.91 15.14 13.98
C THR A 255 -4.57 13.84 13.28
N LEU A 256 -3.53 13.13 13.72
CA LEU A 256 -2.97 11.98 13.03
C LEU A 256 -3.93 10.79 13.05
N ASN A 257 -4.21 10.26 11.85
CA ASN A 257 -5.06 9.09 11.65
C ASN A 257 -4.28 7.91 11.04
N ILE A 258 -3.32 8.19 10.16
CA ILE A 258 -2.49 7.16 9.52
C ILE A 258 -1.02 7.54 9.69
N LEU A 259 -0.23 6.63 10.27
CA LEU A 259 1.19 6.80 10.48
C LEU A 259 1.97 5.64 9.85
N SER A 260 2.89 5.95 8.94
CA SER A 260 3.81 4.98 8.32
C SER A 260 5.26 5.33 8.61
N LEU A 261 5.92 4.47 9.38
CA LEU A 261 7.32 4.56 9.81
C LEU A 261 8.10 3.32 9.35
N ASN A 262 7.90 2.88 8.11
CA ASN A 262 8.60 1.72 7.58
C ASN A 262 10.10 2.03 7.43
N LYS A 263 10.97 1.10 7.81
CA LYS A 263 12.44 1.27 7.82
C LYS A 263 12.95 2.54 8.56
N CYS A 264 12.28 2.98 9.63
CA CYS A 264 12.66 4.12 10.48
C CYS A 264 13.40 3.76 11.79
N ASN A 265 13.84 2.50 11.93
CA ASN A 265 14.63 2.00 13.08
C ASN A 265 13.93 2.10 14.46
N LEU A 266 12.64 1.74 14.54
CA LEU A 266 11.91 1.66 15.80
C LEU A 266 12.38 0.43 16.61
N ASN A 267 13.40 0.61 17.46
CA ASN A 267 14.01 -0.45 18.27
C ASN A 267 14.09 -0.06 19.76
N TYR A 268 12.95 0.38 20.30
CA TYR A 268 12.78 0.84 21.68
C TYR A 268 11.31 0.80 22.08
N GLN A 269 11.02 1.02 23.36
CA GLN A 269 9.67 1.25 23.86
C GLN A 269 9.16 2.61 23.38
N LEU A 270 8.02 2.62 22.68
CA LEU A 270 7.35 3.86 22.28
C LEU A 270 6.95 4.65 23.55
N PRO A 271 7.00 5.99 23.51
CA PRO A 271 6.66 6.83 24.65
C PRO A 271 5.17 6.70 25.01
N GLU A 272 4.82 6.89 26.28
CA GLU A 272 3.42 6.76 26.74
C GLU A 272 2.46 7.69 26.01
N SER A 273 2.94 8.85 25.57
CA SER A 273 2.18 9.81 24.76
C SER A 273 1.72 9.27 23.41
N PHE A 274 2.24 8.13 22.94
CA PHE A 274 1.71 7.45 21.75
C PHE A 274 0.24 7.02 21.96
N GLY A 275 -0.16 6.68 23.19
CA GLY A 275 -1.56 6.42 23.54
C GLY A 275 -2.46 7.65 23.43
N GLU A 276 -1.91 8.86 23.34
CA GLU A 276 -2.68 10.11 23.19
C GLU A 276 -3.11 10.39 21.74
N ILE A 277 -2.66 9.60 20.76
CA ILE A 277 -3.07 9.73 19.35
C ILE A 277 -4.44 9.06 19.16
N VAL A 278 -5.47 9.62 19.78
CA VAL A 278 -6.81 9.00 19.89
C VAL A 278 -7.46 8.69 18.53
N ASN A 279 -7.12 9.46 17.50
CA ASN A 279 -7.66 9.29 16.15
C ASN A 279 -6.84 8.29 15.29
N LEU A 280 -5.77 7.69 15.84
CA LEU A 280 -4.90 6.78 15.10
C LEU A 280 -5.72 5.56 14.66
N ASN A 281 -5.85 5.39 13.36
CA ASN A 281 -6.54 4.26 12.76
C ASN A 281 -5.57 3.22 12.18
N THR A 282 -4.50 3.67 11.55
CA THR A 282 -3.51 2.79 10.93
C THR A 282 -2.10 3.14 11.37
N PHE A 283 -1.37 2.11 11.81
CA PHE A 283 0.06 2.20 12.09
C PHE A 283 0.82 1.15 11.26
N SER A 284 1.82 1.61 10.52
CA SER A 284 2.67 0.77 9.68
C SER A 284 4.13 0.96 10.08
N CYS A 285 4.80 -0.13 10.49
CA CYS A 285 6.23 -0.17 10.77
C CYS A 285 6.84 -1.45 10.16
N ARG A 286 6.79 -1.53 8.84
CA ARG A 286 7.30 -2.64 8.04
C ARG A 286 8.82 -2.60 7.90
N SER A 287 9.39 -3.76 7.59
CA SER A 287 10.81 -3.94 7.33
C SER A 287 11.68 -3.33 8.43
N MET A 288 11.25 -3.45 9.70
CA MET A 288 12.07 -3.04 10.82
C MET A 288 13.30 -3.95 10.90
N PRO A 289 14.47 -3.41 11.30
CA PRO A 289 15.58 -4.28 11.68
C PRO A 289 15.13 -5.22 12.79
N ALA A 290 15.81 -6.35 12.90
CA ALA A 290 15.61 -7.31 13.98
C ALA A 290 15.60 -6.59 15.34
N SER A 291 14.45 -6.48 15.99
CA SER A 291 14.28 -5.61 17.16
C SER A 291 13.38 -6.29 18.18
N GLU A 292 14.02 -7.00 19.10
CA GLU A 292 13.36 -7.51 20.32
C GLU A 292 13.00 -6.39 21.31
N ASN A 293 13.56 -5.17 21.12
CA ASN A 293 13.35 -4.07 22.06
C ASN A 293 12.13 -3.20 21.74
N PHE A 294 11.46 -3.41 20.61
CA PHE A 294 10.25 -2.67 20.29
C PHE A 294 9.18 -3.01 21.34
N LYS A 295 8.58 -1.99 21.95
CA LYS A 295 7.43 -2.15 22.84
C LYS A 295 6.42 -1.05 22.59
N PHE A 296 5.14 -1.41 22.60
CA PHE A 296 4.09 -0.41 22.73
C PHE A 296 4.15 0.25 24.12
N PRO A 297 3.54 1.45 24.29
CA PRO A 297 3.29 2.04 25.61
C PRO A 297 2.65 1.06 26.58
N THR A 298 2.73 1.32 27.88
CA THR A 298 2.08 0.46 28.87
C THR A 298 0.55 0.48 28.75
N ASP A 299 -0.04 1.63 28.42
CA ASP A 299 -1.48 1.79 28.25
C ASP A 299 -1.87 2.01 26.78
N LEU A 300 -2.77 1.18 26.27
CA LEU A 300 -3.33 1.24 24.91
C LEU A 300 -4.84 1.53 24.89
N SER A 301 -5.44 1.75 26.06
CA SER A 301 -6.89 1.88 26.22
C SER A 301 -7.50 3.09 25.52
N ASN A 302 -6.71 4.13 25.24
CA ASN A 302 -7.16 5.32 24.54
C ASN A 302 -7.15 5.19 23.00
N LEU A 303 -6.56 4.12 22.45
CA LEU A 303 -6.46 3.90 20.99
C LEU A 303 -7.73 3.24 20.44
N THR A 304 -8.89 3.85 20.66
CA THR A 304 -10.21 3.28 20.31
C THR A 304 -10.45 3.14 18.81
N ASP A 305 -9.76 3.96 18.00
CA ASP A 305 -9.90 3.94 16.54
C ASP A 305 -8.82 3.08 15.83
N PHE A 306 -7.86 2.52 16.57
CA PHE A 306 -6.68 1.85 16.01
C PHE A 306 -7.02 0.46 15.47
N LYS A 307 -7.36 0.39 14.18
CA LYS A 307 -7.87 -0.83 13.53
C LYS A 307 -6.85 -1.56 12.66
N SER A 308 -5.80 -0.90 12.18
CA SER A 308 -4.89 -1.52 11.21
C SER A 308 -3.44 -1.48 11.67
N LEU A 309 -2.88 -2.64 12.02
CA LEU A 309 -1.46 -2.81 12.27
C LEU A 309 -0.79 -3.50 11.10
N ASN A 310 0.24 -2.86 10.53
CA ASN A 310 1.05 -3.42 9.45
C ASN A 310 2.53 -3.50 9.84
N ILE A 311 3.01 -4.71 10.08
CA ILE A 311 4.39 -5.00 10.50
C ILE A 311 5.07 -5.97 9.54
N SER A 312 4.64 -6.01 8.27
CA SER A 312 5.20 -6.93 7.29
C SER A 312 6.72 -6.81 7.14
N ASP A 313 7.38 -7.89 6.74
CA ASP A 313 8.82 -7.98 6.51
C ASP A 313 9.68 -7.68 7.75
N SER A 314 9.11 -7.81 8.95
CA SER A 314 9.78 -7.56 10.23
C SER A 314 10.10 -8.89 10.92
N ASN A 315 11.17 -9.54 10.48
CA ASN A 315 11.51 -10.93 10.85
C ASN A 315 11.59 -11.22 12.37
N ASN A 316 11.83 -10.20 13.21
CA ASN A 316 11.95 -10.33 14.67
C ASN A 316 11.15 -9.28 15.44
N PHE A 317 10.00 -8.83 14.92
CA PHE A 317 9.11 -7.99 15.73
C PHE A 317 8.54 -8.84 16.90
N PRO A 318 8.40 -8.31 18.12
CA PRO A 318 8.04 -9.16 19.27
C PRO A 318 6.59 -9.61 19.21
N PHE A 319 6.35 -10.92 19.28
CA PHE A 319 5.00 -11.50 19.34
C PHE A 319 4.19 -11.00 20.55
N SER A 320 4.85 -10.66 21.66
CA SER A 320 4.20 -10.05 22.82
C SER A 320 3.48 -8.75 22.43
N GLU A 321 4.07 -7.94 21.56
CA GLU A 321 3.47 -6.67 21.15
C GLU A 321 2.35 -6.86 20.12
N VAL A 322 2.44 -7.89 19.27
CA VAL A 322 1.32 -8.28 18.39
C VAL A 322 0.13 -8.73 19.23
N LYS A 323 0.38 -9.54 20.26
CA LYS A 323 -0.63 -9.99 21.22
C LYS A 323 -1.27 -8.83 21.95
N ARG A 324 -0.47 -7.89 22.47
CA ARG A 324 -0.97 -6.67 23.12
C ARG A 324 -1.82 -5.81 22.19
N TYR A 325 -1.43 -5.65 20.93
CA TYR A 325 -2.30 -4.98 19.95
C TYR A 325 -3.66 -5.69 19.81
N ILE A 326 -3.69 -7.02 19.75
CA ILE A 326 -4.93 -7.78 19.64
C ILE A 326 -5.77 -7.64 20.91
N GLN A 327 -5.17 -7.75 22.10
CA GLN A 327 -5.91 -7.92 23.36
C GLN A 327 -6.12 -6.61 24.14
N ASP A 328 -5.18 -5.67 24.08
CA ASP A 328 -5.21 -4.45 24.92
C ASP A 328 -5.81 -3.25 24.17
N VAL A 329 -5.76 -3.23 22.83
CA VAL A 329 -6.38 -2.16 22.03
C VAL A 329 -7.88 -2.40 21.95
N PRO A 330 -8.74 -1.45 22.34
CA PRO A 330 -10.18 -1.70 22.49
C PRO A 330 -10.98 -1.65 21.18
N SER A 331 -10.35 -1.33 20.06
CA SER A 331 -11.01 -1.27 18.76
C SER A 331 -11.52 -2.65 18.30
N THR A 332 -12.55 -2.67 17.46
CA THR A 332 -13.04 -3.86 16.74
C THR A 332 -12.90 -3.68 15.23
N GLY A 333 -13.05 -4.76 14.48
CA GLY A 333 -12.82 -4.75 13.03
C GLY A 333 -11.36 -4.55 12.69
N LYS A 334 -10.47 -5.19 13.46
CA LYS A 334 -9.03 -5.06 13.28
C LYS A 334 -8.57 -5.82 12.02
N TYR A 335 -7.72 -5.15 11.27
CA TYR A 335 -6.87 -5.70 10.22
C TYR A 335 -5.45 -5.87 10.76
N LEU A 336 -4.95 -7.09 10.72
CA LEU A 336 -3.58 -7.41 11.14
C LEU A 336 -2.80 -7.97 9.96
N ASN A 337 -1.74 -7.25 9.56
CA ASN A 337 -0.81 -7.67 8.52
C ASN A 337 0.57 -7.98 9.09
N ILE A 338 0.87 -9.28 9.15
CA ILE A 338 2.15 -9.86 9.54
C ILE A 338 2.75 -10.67 8.38
N ARG A 339 2.64 -10.14 7.17
CA ARG A 339 3.24 -10.77 6.00
C ARG A 339 4.78 -10.88 6.14
N ASN A 340 5.38 -11.97 5.68
CA ASN A 340 6.83 -12.24 5.81
C ASN A 340 7.31 -12.21 7.28
N PHE A 341 6.46 -12.58 8.23
CA PHE A 341 6.84 -12.64 9.64
C PHE A 341 7.54 -13.95 10.00
N GLY A 342 8.48 -13.88 10.93
CA GLY A 342 9.29 -15.00 11.38
C GLY A 342 10.62 -15.17 10.63
N SER A 343 11.63 -15.71 11.33
CA SER A 343 12.93 -15.99 10.73
C SER A 343 12.93 -17.33 9.98
N THR A 344 13.93 -17.54 9.12
CA THR A 344 14.12 -18.82 8.40
C THR A 344 14.64 -19.96 9.29
N VAL A 345 14.98 -19.65 10.54
CA VAL A 345 15.82 -20.49 11.41
C VAL A 345 15.06 -20.99 12.65
N THR A 346 13.98 -20.31 13.04
CA THR A 346 13.22 -20.64 14.25
C THR A 346 11.76 -20.94 13.92
N GLN A 347 11.30 -22.12 14.32
CA GLN A 347 9.87 -22.43 14.35
C GLN A 347 9.20 -21.48 15.34
N VAL A 348 8.08 -20.87 14.93
CA VAL A 348 7.32 -20.03 15.85
C VAL A 348 5.84 -20.34 15.74
N ASP A 349 5.27 -20.67 16.90
CA ASP A 349 3.83 -20.67 17.09
C ASP A 349 3.41 -19.36 17.75
N PHE A 350 2.27 -18.83 17.31
CA PHE A 350 1.69 -17.62 17.85
C PHE A 350 0.33 -17.96 18.43
N ALA A 351 0.22 -17.85 19.76
CA ALA A 351 -1.00 -18.09 20.52
C ALA A 351 -1.39 -16.85 21.35
N LEU A 352 -2.69 -16.61 21.44
CA LEU A 352 -3.29 -15.57 22.29
C LEU A 352 -3.50 -16.12 23.72
N ASP A 353 -3.59 -15.22 24.71
CA ASP A 353 -3.85 -15.65 26.11
C ASP A 353 -5.32 -16.03 26.30
N THR A 354 -6.19 -15.40 25.53
CA THR A 354 -7.64 -15.61 25.52
C THR A 354 -8.16 -15.55 24.10
N ASP A 355 -9.38 -16.04 23.90
CA ASP A 355 -10.10 -15.80 22.66
C ASP A 355 -10.22 -14.29 22.37
N ASP A 356 -10.06 -13.94 21.09
CA ASP A 356 -10.18 -12.59 20.56
C ASP A 356 -11.49 -12.44 19.78
N TYR A 357 -12.13 -11.27 19.92
CA TYR A 357 -13.38 -10.92 19.24
C TYR A 357 -13.22 -9.63 18.43
N SER A 358 -11.99 -9.18 18.19
CA SER A 358 -11.71 -7.89 17.58
C SER A 358 -11.09 -7.97 16.18
N VAL A 359 -10.33 -9.01 15.86
CA VAL A 359 -9.69 -9.20 14.55
C VAL A 359 -10.66 -9.81 13.55
N GLU A 360 -10.95 -9.07 12.47
CA GLU A 360 -11.81 -9.50 11.36
C GLU A 360 -11.01 -9.93 10.13
N SER A 361 -9.78 -9.44 9.98
CA SER A 361 -8.92 -9.82 8.85
C SER A 361 -7.48 -10.01 9.26
N PHE A 362 -6.91 -11.15 8.85
CA PHE A 362 -5.56 -11.55 9.21
C PHE A 362 -4.75 -11.98 7.98
N ASP A 363 -3.69 -11.22 7.68
CA ASP A 363 -2.71 -11.55 6.63
C ASP A 363 -1.40 -12.03 7.26
N ALA A 364 -1.16 -13.33 7.13
CA ALA A 364 0.02 -14.04 7.60
C ALA A 364 0.82 -14.65 6.42
N SER A 365 0.66 -14.06 5.24
CA SER A 365 1.28 -14.54 3.99
C SER A 365 2.79 -14.56 4.04
N TYR A 366 3.41 -15.54 3.40
CA TYR A 366 4.87 -15.76 3.38
C TYR A 366 5.51 -15.82 4.76
N GLY A 367 4.73 -16.00 5.82
CA GLY A 367 5.29 -16.32 7.13
C GLY A 367 5.81 -17.75 7.14
N ARG A 368 6.79 -18.01 8.02
CA ARG A 368 7.25 -19.37 8.30
C ARG A 368 6.67 -19.86 9.60
N TRP A 369 5.47 -20.40 9.50
CA TRP A 369 4.69 -20.88 10.62
C TRP A 369 5.03 -22.33 10.92
N ASN A 370 5.40 -22.67 12.16
CA ASN A 370 5.40 -24.04 12.70
C ASN A 370 5.70 -25.20 11.72
N ASN A 371 6.83 -25.15 10.99
CA ASN A 371 7.18 -26.13 9.93
C ASN A 371 6.06 -26.36 8.89
N GLY A 372 5.42 -25.29 8.44
CA GLY A 372 4.29 -25.34 7.52
C GLY A 372 2.93 -25.59 8.18
N THR A 373 2.80 -25.47 9.49
CA THR A 373 1.48 -25.46 10.17
C THR A 373 1.08 -24.00 10.42
N PRO A 374 -0.15 -23.57 10.13
CA PRO A 374 -0.61 -22.22 10.48
C PRO A 374 -0.47 -21.88 11.97
N PRO A 375 -0.41 -20.58 12.35
CA PRO A 375 -0.34 -20.17 13.75
C PRO A 375 -1.63 -20.50 14.50
N THR A 376 -1.51 -20.98 15.73
CA THR A 376 -2.67 -21.45 16.53
C THR A 376 -3.64 -20.34 16.93
N CYS A 377 -3.19 -19.07 16.94
CA CYS A 377 -4.04 -17.91 17.22
C CYS A 377 -5.25 -17.79 16.28
N ILE A 378 -5.20 -18.36 15.07
CA ILE A 378 -6.30 -18.28 14.11
C ILE A 378 -7.58 -18.85 14.73
N GLY A 379 -7.50 -19.99 15.42
CA GLY A 379 -8.65 -20.59 16.10
C GLY A 379 -9.16 -19.78 17.31
N GLN A 380 -8.34 -18.87 17.84
CA GLN A 380 -8.68 -17.99 18.95
C GLN A 380 -9.36 -16.69 18.48
N MET A 381 -9.25 -16.31 17.20
CA MET A 381 -9.89 -15.11 16.63
C MET A 381 -11.33 -15.42 16.18
N LYS A 382 -12.31 -15.18 17.06
CA LYS A 382 -13.72 -15.53 16.86
C LYS A 382 -14.46 -14.62 15.88
N ALA A 383 -13.97 -13.39 15.70
CA ALA A 383 -14.51 -12.42 14.74
C ALA A 383 -13.85 -12.52 13.35
N LEU A 384 -12.91 -13.45 13.14
CA LEU A 384 -12.12 -13.52 11.92
C LEU A 384 -12.99 -13.88 10.71
N GLU A 385 -13.20 -12.94 9.79
CA GLU A 385 -13.94 -13.15 8.55
C GLU A 385 -13.03 -13.52 7.37
N THR A 386 -11.80 -13.00 7.34
CA THR A 386 -10.87 -13.17 6.22
C THR A 386 -9.49 -13.61 6.68
N LEU A 387 -9.08 -14.79 6.22
CA LEU A 387 -7.74 -15.34 6.43
C LEU A 387 -6.95 -15.35 5.13
N VAL A 388 -5.76 -14.75 5.16
CA VAL A 388 -4.86 -14.68 4.02
C VAL A 388 -3.51 -15.28 4.38
N MET A 389 -3.14 -16.37 3.70
CA MET A 389 -1.87 -17.06 3.90
C MET A 389 -1.29 -17.54 2.56
N TYR A 390 -0.53 -16.68 1.91
CA TYR A 390 0.14 -17.06 0.66
C TYR A 390 1.38 -17.91 0.92
N GLY A 391 1.57 -18.92 0.07
CA GLY A 391 2.82 -19.65 0.00
C GLY A 391 3.81 -19.00 -0.97
N SER A 392 4.81 -19.75 -1.42
CA SER A 392 5.80 -19.24 -2.38
C SER A 392 5.49 -19.67 -3.81
N TYR A 393 5.40 -18.70 -4.72
CA TYR A 393 5.25 -18.92 -6.16
C TYR A 393 6.62 -19.18 -6.81
N ASN A 394 6.72 -20.24 -7.62
CA ASN A 394 7.90 -20.67 -8.41
C ASN A 394 9.14 -21.19 -7.64
N TYR A 395 9.73 -22.25 -8.20
CA TYR A 395 10.85 -23.03 -7.64
C TYR A 395 12.17 -22.25 -7.44
N SER A 396 12.35 -21.06 -8.04
CA SER A 396 13.67 -20.46 -8.21
C SER A 396 14.13 -19.47 -7.13
N VAL A 397 13.25 -18.91 -6.29
CA VAL A 397 13.72 -17.85 -5.35
C VAL A 397 13.80 -18.32 -3.90
N TYR A 398 12.94 -19.24 -3.42
CA TYR A 398 13.00 -19.69 -2.01
C TYR A 398 12.55 -21.15 -1.74
N SER A 399 12.66 -22.08 -2.70
CA SER A 399 12.54 -23.55 -2.47
C SER A 399 11.31 -24.03 -1.65
N GLY A 400 10.16 -23.39 -1.82
CA GLY A 400 8.92 -23.79 -1.15
C GLY A 400 8.92 -23.57 0.36
N ARG A 401 9.81 -22.72 0.90
CA ARG A 401 10.01 -22.55 2.34
C ARG A 401 8.88 -21.80 3.07
N PHE A 402 7.96 -21.19 2.32
CA PHE A 402 6.80 -20.47 2.86
C PHE A 402 5.49 -21.23 2.67
N ASN A 403 5.57 -22.46 2.15
CA ASN A 403 4.38 -23.27 1.99
C ASN A 403 3.96 -23.86 3.33
N LEU A 404 2.65 -23.93 3.53
CA LEU A 404 2.05 -24.80 4.51
C LEU A 404 2.25 -26.26 4.08
N LEU A 405 2.31 -27.15 5.05
CA LEU A 405 2.35 -28.61 4.88
C LEU A 405 1.02 -29.24 5.30
N ASN A 406 0.25 -28.57 6.17
CA ASN A 406 -1.05 -29.02 6.64
C ASN A 406 -1.95 -27.82 6.97
N TRP A 407 -3.21 -28.11 7.26
CA TRP A 407 -4.24 -27.10 7.57
C TRP A 407 -4.15 -26.52 8.99
N GLY A 408 -3.47 -27.17 9.92
CA GLY A 408 -3.67 -26.93 11.35
C GLY A 408 -5.12 -27.23 11.78
N ASP A 409 -5.55 -26.61 12.88
CA ASP A 409 -6.94 -26.60 13.33
C ASP A 409 -7.33 -25.18 13.74
N PHE A 410 -8.26 -24.60 12.98
CA PHE A 410 -8.89 -23.32 13.32
C PHE A 410 -10.42 -23.43 13.23
N SER A 411 -10.94 -24.60 13.57
CA SER A 411 -12.38 -24.92 13.59
C SER A 411 -13.22 -24.02 14.49
N SER A 412 -12.58 -23.33 15.43
CA SER A 412 -13.22 -22.36 16.32
C SER A 412 -13.37 -20.96 15.72
N ALA A 413 -12.77 -20.66 14.56
CA ALA A 413 -12.90 -19.39 13.85
C ALA A 413 -14.20 -19.34 13.01
N THR A 414 -15.34 -19.53 13.67
CA THR A 414 -16.64 -19.78 13.00
C THR A 414 -17.20 -18.60 12.17
N ALA A 415 -16.64 -17.40 12.34
CA ALA A 415 -16.96 -16.23 11.51
C ALA A 415 -16.29 -16.26 10.12
N LEU A 416 -15.34 -17.17 9.87
CA LEU A 416 -14.58 -17.21 8.62
C LEU A 416 -15.50 -17.31 7.40
N ARG A 417 -15.39 -16.31 6.52
CA ARG A 417 -16.10 -16.22 5.24
C ARG A 417 -15.16 -16.46 4.05
N GLU A 418 -13.90 -16.07 4.18
CA GLU A 418 -12.89 -16.19 3.14
C GLU A 418 -11.58 -16.78 3.66
N ILE A 419 -11.08 -17.80 2.95
CA ILE A 419 -9.74 -18.36 3.13
C ILE A 419 -8.99 -18.23 1.81
N ASN A 420 -7.83 -17.55 1.85
CA ASN A 420 -6.96 -17.37 0.70
C ASN A 420 -5.60 -18.02 0.92
N PHE A 421 -5.46 -19.23 0.36
CA PHE A 421 -4.29 -20.11 0.40
C PHE A 421 -3.66 -20.27 -0.99
N ARG A 422 -3.54 -19.17 -1.76
CA ARG A 422 -2.82 -19.20 -3.03
C ARG A 422 -1.34 -19.53 -2.85
N TRP A 423 -0.76 -20.18 -3.86
CA TRP A 423 0.66 -20.51 -3.94
C TRP A 423 1.15 -21.51 -2.87
N GLN A 424 0.25 -22.37 -2.39
CA GLN A 424 0.48 -23.42 -1.39
C GLN A 424 0.76 -24.79 -2.04
N GLN A 425 1.76 -24.84 -2.91
CA GLN A 425 2.22 -26.01 -3.68
C GLN A 425 2.52 -27.28 -2.86
N LYS A 426 3.03 -27.12 -1.63
CA LYS A 426 3.39 -28.25 -0.75
C LYS A 426 2.28 -28.65 0.23
N MET A 427 1.22 -27.87 0.31
CA MET A 427 0.13 -28.15 1.23
C MET A 427 -0.72 -29.29 0.67
N ASP A 428 -1.10 -30.24 1.53
CA ASP A 428 -2.22 -31.12 1.21
C ASP A 428 -3.51 -30.32 1.32
N LEU A 429 -4.16 -30.08 0.17
CA LEU A 429 -5.38 -29.27 0.07
C LEU A 429 -6.65 -30.10 0.28
N THR A 430 -6.55 -31.35 0.72
CA THR A 430 -7.70 -32.14 1.16
C THR A 430 -8.42 -31.40 2.28
N PHE A 431 -9.71 -31.09 2.09
CA PHE A 431 -10.53 -30.38 3.07
C PHE A 431 -10.59 -31.16 4.38
N PRO A 432 -10.18 -30.55 5.51
CA PRO A 432 -10.17 -31.23 6.80
C PRO A 432 -11.60 -31.36 7.34
N THR A 433 -11.86 -32.42 8.11
CA THR A 433 -13.19 -32.71 8.67
C THR A 433 -13.72 -31.59 9.56
N TRP A 434 -12.83 -30.90 10.27
CA TRP A 434 -13.20 -29.80 11.17
C TRP A 434 -13.75 -28.56 10.43
N LEU A 435 -13.55 -28.47 9.10
CA LEU A 435 -14.04 -27.36 8.28
C LEU A 435 -15.58 -27.25 8.31
N VAL A 436 -16.28 -28.33 8.71
CA VAL A 436 -17.74 -28.35 8.94
C VAL A 436 -18.20 -27.27 9.93
N ASN A 437 -17.33 -26.85 10.85
CA ASN A 437 -17.63 -25.79 11.81
C ASN A 437 -17.63 -24.38 11.19
N LEU A 438 -17.02 -24.20 10.01
CA LEU A 438 -16.93 -22.92 9.30
C LEU A 438 -18.15 -22.67 8.43
N THR A 439 -19.33 -22.66 9.06
CA THR A 439 -20.63 -22.60 8.37
C THR A 439 -20.84 -21.33 7.53
N ASN A 440 -20.07 -20.27 7.78
CA ASN A 440 -20.10 -19.00 7.04
C ASN A 440 -19.13 -18.97 5.84
N LEU A 441 -18.30 -20.00 5.63
CA LEU A 441 -17.30 -20.01 4.57
C LEU A 441 -17.97 -19.96 3.18
N LYS A 442 -17.64 -18.94 2.40
CA LYS A 442 -18.15 -18.74 1.03
C LYS A 442 -17.06 -18.61 -0.01
N ILE A 443 -15.84 -18.25 0.35
CA ILE A 443 -14.75 -18.07 -0.61
C ILE A 443 -13.56 -18.92 -0.20
N PHE A 444 -13.12 -19.78 -1.11
CA PHE A 444 -11.87 -20.51 -0.97
C PHE A 444 -11.00 -20.26 -2.20
N ASP A 445 -9.88 -19.56 -2.00
CA ASP A 445 -8.93 -19.23 -3.05
C ASP A 445 -7.62 -20.00 -2.84
N CYS A 446 -7.28 -20.86 -3.79
CA CYS A 446 -6.09 -21.70 -3.77
C CYS A 446 -5.39 -21.73 -5.14
N HIS A 447 -5.55 -20.69 -5.96
CA HIS A 447 -4.95 -20.68 -7.29
C HIS A 447 -3.42 -20.80 -7.23
N ALA A 448 -2.85 -21.41 -8.28
CA ALA A 448 -1.42 -21.67 -8.42
C ALA A 448 -0.81 -22.52 -7.28
N SER A 449 -1.61 -23.38 -6.64
CA SER A 449 -1.19 -24.31 -5.58
C SER A 449 -1.07 -25.78 -6.03
N PHE A 450 -1.35 -26.11 -7.30
CA PHE A 450 -1.38 -27.49 -7.78
C PHE A 450 -0.15 -27.80 -8.63
N GLU A 451 0.76 -28.64 -8.14
CA GLU A 451 1.99 -29.00 -8.89
C GLU A 451 1.74 -30.06 -9.97
N THR A 452 0.66 -30.83 -9.86
CA THR A 452 0.31 -31.91 -10.80
C THR A 452 -1.19 -31.91 -11.10
N GLN A 453 -1.57 -32.54 -12.23
CA GLN A 453 -2.96 -32.82 -12.56
C GLN A 453 -3.65 -33.64 -11.46
N GLU A 454 -2.95 -34.64 -10.93
CA GLU A 454 -3.45 -35.52 -9.86
C GLU A 454 -3.84 -34.72 -8.61
N LYS A 455 -3.02 -33.74 -8.18
CA LYS A 455 -3.33 -32.88 -7.03
C LYS A 455 -4.60 -32.04 -7.27
N MET A 456 -4.84 -31.57 -8.49
CA MET A 456 -6.07 -30.84 -8.83
C MET A 456 -7.28 -31.77 -8.74
N ASP A 457 -7.19 -32.97 -9.32
CA ASP A 457 -8.29 -33.93 -9.31
C ASP A 457 -8.62 -34.40 -7.88
N GLN A 458 -7.59 -34.69 -7.06
CA GLN A 458 -7.75 -35.01 -5.63
C GLN A 458 -8.39 -33.87 -4.83
N PHE A 459 -8.05 -32.62 -5.13
CA PHE A 459 -8.69 -31.47 -4.50
C PHE A 459 -10.18 -31.38 -4.85
N VAL A 460 -10.54 -31.54 -6.13
CA VAL A 460 -11.94 -31.56 -6.56
C VAL A 460 -12.70 -32.69 -5.88
N ASP A 461 -12.12 -33.88 -5.80
CA ASP A 461 -12.69 -35.03 -5.10
C ASP A 461 -12.95 -34.71 -3.63
N SER A 462 -11.96 -34.13 -2.95
CA SER A 462 -12.07 -33.74 -1.56
C SER A 462 -13.16 -32.69 -1.31
N VAL A 463 -13.26 -31.67 -2.16
CA VAL A 463 -14.32 -30.66 -2.06
C VAL A 463 -15.68 -31.31 -2.29
N TYR A 464 -15.81 -32.17 -3.32
CA TYR A 464 -17.07 -32.87 -3.60
C TYR A 464 -17.53 -33.73 -2.42
N ASP A 465 -16.65 -34.56 -1.88
CA ASP A 465 -16.97 -35.46 -0.76
C ASP A 465 -17.37 -34.67 0.49
N PHE A 466 -16.64 -33.57 0.78
CA PHE A 466 -16.96 -32.69 1.89
C PHE A 466 -18.34 -32.04 1.70
N ILE A 467 -18.62 -31.47 0.54
CA ILE A 467 -19.86 -30.71 0.29
C ILE A 467 -21.07 -31.64 0.28
N THR A 468 -20.98 -32.79 -0.39
CA THR A 468 -22.11 -33.74 -0.47
C THR A 468 -22.46 -34.35 0.88
N THR A 469 -21.49 -34.44 1.78
CA THR A 469 -21.70 -34.89 3.16
C THR A 469 -22.31 -33.80 4.05
N ASN A 470 -21.93 -32.54 3.87
CA ASN A 470 -22.18 -31.48 4.86
C ASN A 470 -23.14 -30.37 4.41
N ALA A 471 -23.44 -30.26 3.11
CA ALA A 471 -24.30 -29.21 2.56
C ALA A 471 -25.70 -29.73 2.21
N SER A 472 -26.71 -28.89 2.43
CA SER A 472 -28.08 -29.20 2.00
C SER A 472 -28.22 -29.14 0.48
N ILE A 473 -28.90 -30.14 -0.09
CA ILE A 473 -29.34 -30.15 -1.50
C ILE A 473 -30.48 -29.14 -1.74
N THR A 474 -31.20 -28.73 -0.70
CA THR A 474 -32.28 -27.72 -0.79
C THR A 474 -31.72 -26.33 -1.07
N GLU A 475 -32.36 -25.62 -1.99
CA GLU A 475 -31.97 -24.25 -2.34
C GLU A 475 -32.07 -23.29 -1.15
N GLY A 476 -31.14 -22.34 -1.10
CA GLY A 476 -31.05 -21.33 -0.05
C GLY A 476 -29.62 -21.01 0.33
N ASN A 477 -29.46 -20.07 1.26
CA ASN A 477 -28.16 -19.69 1.81
C ASN A 477 -27.81 -20.56 3.03
N SER A 478 -27.74 -21.87 2.83
CA SER A 478 -27.27 -22.81 3.87
C SER A 478 -25.74 -22.87 3.92
N PRO A 479 -25.15 -23.46 4.98
CA PRO A 479 -23.71 -23.72 5.02
C PRO A 479 -23.22 -24.41 3.76
N PHE A 480 -22.06 -23.98 3.27
CA PHE A 480 -21.34 -24.53 2.12
C PHE A 480 -22.09 -24.57 0.76
N ARG A 481 -23.28 -23.96 0.66
CA ARG A 481 -23.88 -23.58 -0.64
C ARG A 481 -23.36 -22.23 -1.11
N ILE A 482 -23.44 -21.97 -2.41
CA ILE A 482 -23.07 -20.68 -3.01
C ILE A 482 -21.60 -20.35 -2.71
N MET A 483 -20.73 -21.36 -2.74
CA MET A 483 -19.29 -21.15 -2.56
C MET A 483 -18.64 -20.68 -3.86
N HIS A 484 -17.64 -19.84 -3.73
CA HIS A 484 -16.75 -19.42 -4.80
C HIS A 484 -15.40 -20.08 -4.61
N ILE A 485 -15.12 -21.10 -5.43
CA ILE A 485 -13.87 -21.86 -5.41
C ILE A 485 -12.97 -21.35 -6.54
N LYS A 486 -11.82 -20.80 -6.18
CA LYS A 486 -10.86 -20.24 -7.14
C LYS A 486 -9.61 -21.11 -7.17
N THR A 487 -9.40 -21.80 -8.30
CA THR A 487 -8.24 -22.65 -8.53
C THR A 487 -7.32 -22.11 -9.64
N TYR A 488 -7.75 -21.06 -10.34
CA TYR A 488 -7.01 -20.46 -11.44
C TYR A 488 -7.08 -18.92 -11.45
N ARG A 489 -6.00 -18.30 -11.96
CA ARG A 489 -5.94 -16.89 -12.33
C ARG A 489 -5.07 -16.70 -13.56
N SER A 490 -5.55 -15.97 -14.57
CA SER A 490 -4.82 -15.73 -15.82
C SER A 490 -3.47 -15.03 -15.62
N ALA A 491 -3.38 -14.12 -14.65
CA ALA A 491 -2.13 -13.45 -14.27
C ALA A 491 -1.10 -14.37 -13.58
N SER A 492 -1.49 -15.60 -13.19
CA SER A 492 -0.60 -16.58 -12.54
C SER A 492 -1.01 -17.99 -12.95
N PRO A 493 -0.83 -18.36 -14.25
CA PRO A 493 -1.42 -19.57 -14.82
C PRO A 493 -0.62 -20.85 -14.51
N LEU A 494 0.61 -20.71 -14.02
CA LEU A 494 1.46 -21.83 -13.62
C LEU A 494 0.90 -22.53 -12.38
N ASN A 495 1.21 -23.82 -12.22
CA ASN A 495 0.79 -24.63 -11.07
C ASN A 495 -0.73 -24.59 -10.84
N SER A 496 -1.46 -24.50 -11.95
CA SER A 496 -2.91 -24.58 -12.03
C SER A 496 -3.23 -25.54 -13.18
N PHE A 497 -4.17 -26.44 -12.95
CA PHE A 497 -4.56 -27.49 -13.90
C PHE A 497 -6.06 -27.43 -14.15
N HIS A 498 -6.50 -27.85 -15.33
CA HIS A 498 -7.92 -28.03 -15.61
C HIS A 498 -8.31 -29.42 -15.06
N PRO A 499 -9.35 -29.59 -14.22
CA PRO A 499 -9.75 -30.92 -13.73
C PRO A 499 -10.01 -31.90 -14.88
N THR A 500 -9.72 -33.19 -14.69
CA THR A 500 -9.92 -34.19 -15.76
C THR A 500 -11.39 -34.55 -15.99
N GLY A 501 -11.69 -35.11 -17.17
CA GLY A 501 -13.02 -35.60 -17.54
C GLY A 501 -13.74 -34.72 -18.56
N ILE A 502 -15.07 -34.81 -18.57
CA ILE A 502 -15.95 -33.96 -19.39
C ILE A 502 -16.89 -33.22 -18.44
N TYR A 503 -17.07 -31.92 -18.66
CA TYR A 503 -18.03 -31.13 -17.89
C TYR A 503 -19.45 -31.41 -18.38
N GLN A 504 -20.14 -32.32 -17.69
CA GLN A 504 -21.48 -32.78 -18.06
C GLN A 504 -22.26 -33.25 -16.83
N GLU A 505 -23.58 -33.37 -17.00
CA GLU A 505 -24.47 -33.98 -16.03
C GLU A 505 -24.11 -35.46 -15.81
N PRO A 506 -23.91 -35.92 -14.57
CA PRO A 506 -23.63 -37.33 -14.31
C PRO A 506 -24.89 -38.19 -14.41
N THR A 507 -24.69 -39.49 -14.65
CA THR A 507 -25.76 -40.49 -14.64
C THR A 507 -26.54 -40.45 -13.33
N GLU A 508 -27.88 -40.55 -13.41
CA GLU A 508 -28.81 -40.51 -12.26
C GLU A 508 -28.91 -39.18 -11.50
N TYR A 509 -28.41 -38.09 -12.07
CA TYR A 509 -28.60 -36.75 -11.50
C TYR A 509 -30.07 -36.34 -11.48
N VAL A 510 -30.51 -35.73 -10.39
CA VAL A 510 -31.84 -35.11 -10.26
C VAL A 510 -31.72 -33.83 -9.45
N GLN A 511 -31.88 -32.67 -10.10
CA GLN A 511 -31.83 -31.36 -9.45
C GLN A 511 -32.73 -31.31 -8.21
N GLY A 512 -32.13 -30.99 -7.07
CA GLY A 512 -32.83 -30.84 -5.79
C GLY A 512 -33.13 -32.15 -5.08
N SER A 513 -32.68 -33.30 -5.60
CA SER A 513 -32.95 -34.61 -5.02
C SER A 513 -31.74 -35.55 -4.98
N ALA A 514 -30.95 -35.65 -6.06
CA ALA A 514 -29.87 -36.63 -6.16
C ALA A 514 -28.66 -36.06 -6.92
N ASN A 515 -27.47 -36.30 -6.40
CA ASN A 515 -26.20 -35.89 -7.03
C ASN A 515 -25.81 -36.74 -8.24
N GLY A 516 -26.56 -37.81 -8.52
CA GLY A 516 -26.15 -38.85 -9.48
C GLY A 516 -24.89 -39.59 -9.04
N THR A 517 -24.22 -40.20 -10.02
CA THR A 517 -23.00 -41.00 -9.82
C THR A 517 -21.85 -40.42 -10.66
N PRO A 518 -21.29 -39.26 -10.29
CA PRO A 518 -20.19 -38.66 -11.04
C PRO A 518 -18.93 -39.52 -10.94
N THR A 519 -18.31 -39.78 -12.08
CA THR A 519 -17.13 -40.65 -12.22
C THR A 519 -15.84 -39.88 -12.50
N THR A 520 -15.95 -38.64 -12.95
CA THR A 520 -14.80 -37.76 -13.23
C THR A 520 -14.81 -36.49 -12.39
N PRO A 521 -13.64 -35.86 -12.15
CA PRO A 521 -13.56 -34.58 -11.46
C PRO A 521 -14.45 -33.49 -12.07
N LEU A 522 -14.52 -33.37 -13.40
CA LEU A 522 -15.40 -32.37 -14.02
C LEU A 522 -16.89 -32.63 -13.83
N GLU A 523 -17.34 -33.90 -13.79
CA GLU A 523 -18.73 -34.23 -13.42
C GLU A 523 -19.01 -33.83 -11.97
N LYS A 524 -18.05 -33.99 -11.06
CA LYS A 524 -18.17 -33.51 -9.67
C LYS A 524 -18.28 -31.99 -9.59
N VAL A 525 -17.46 -31.25 -10.35
CA VAL A 525 -17.58 -29.78 -10.44
C VAL A 525 -18.94 -29.38 -11.03
N TRP A 526 -19.44 -30.12 -12.02
CA TRP A 526 -20.76 -29.90 -12.59
C TRP A 526 -21.85 -30.01 -11.51
N VAL A 527 -21.83 -31.07 -10.70
CA VAL A 527 -22.79 -31.25 -9.58
C VAL A 527 -22.67 -30.12 -8.57
N LEU A 528 -21.46 -29.74 -8.17
CA LEU A 528 -21.25 -28.63 -7.22
C LEU A 528 -21.81 -27.31 -7.74
N THR A 529 -21.68 -27.07 -9.05
CA THR A 529 -22.20 -25.87 -9.72
C THR A 529 -23.74 -25.86 -9.75
N HIS A 530 -24.37 -26.96 -10.14
CA HIS A 530 -25.82 -26.99 -10.39
C HIS A 530 -26.63 -27.34 -9.14
N GLN A 531 -26.17 -28.32 -8.36
CA GLN A 531 -26.89 -28.77 -7.17
C GLN A 531 -26.67 -27.87 -5.96
N TYR A 532 -25.46 -27.37 -5.79
CA TYR A 532 -25.02 -26.59 -4.61
C TYR A 532 -24.77 -25.10 -4.92
N GLN A 533 -24.97 -24.69 -6.18
CA GLN A 533 -24.84 -23.30 -6.66
C GLN A 533 -23.41 -22.74 -6.50
N HIS A 534 -22.39 -23.59 -6.57
CA HIS A 534 -21.00 -23.12 -6.51
C HIS A 534 -20.61 -22.37 -7.79
N THR A 535 -19.67 -21.45 -7.66
CA THR A 535 -18.95 -20.83 -8.78
C THR A 535 -17.50 -21.29 -8.76
N TRP A 536 -17.02 -21.83 -9.87
CA TRP A 536 -15.66 -22.33 -10.01
C TRP A 536 -14.87 -21.51 -11.02
N VAL A 537 -13.70 -21.01 -10.62
CA VAL A 537 -12.74 -20.37 -11.54
C VAL A 537 -11.66 -21.38 -11.89
N LEU A 538 -11.86 -22.05 -13.03
CA LEU A 538 -10.97 -23.09 -13.57
C LEU A 538 -10.00 -22.53 -14.60
N LYS A 539 -8.91 -23.26 -14.83
CA LYS A 539 -8.03 -23.02 -15.98
C LYS A 539 -8.81 -23.30 -17.27
N PRO A 540 -8.73 -22.45 -18.30
CA PRO A 540 -9.40 -22.67 -19.59
C PRO A 540 -8.94 -23.93 -20.31
#